data_AF-A0A955RE64-F1
#
_entry.id   AF-A0A955RE64-F1
#
_cell.length_a   1.000
_cell.length_b   1.000
_cell.length_c   1.000
_cell.angle_alpha   90.00
_cell.angle_beta   90.00
_cell.angle_gamma   90.00
#
_symmetry.space_group_name_H-M   'P 1'
#
loop_
_entity.id
_entity.type
_entity.pdbx_description
1 polymer ?
#
loop_
_entity_poly.entity_id
_entity_poly.type
_entity_poly.pdbx_seq_one_letter_code
_entity_poly.pdbx_strand_id
1 'polypeptide(L)'
;MGEMITKPDANPILLAVLNLAICGIPVGYFMMGQTKKGIAALVYTWLLSMIGGIGLILVWVWAYDAYLLGQKLAAGESISDTENGLDFLNMLPGFK
;
A
#
# COMPACT_ATOMS: atom_id res chain seq x y z
N MET A 1 -15.96 2.10 -11.60
CA MET A 1 -15.71 0.66 -11.40
C MET A 1 -14.22 0.49 -11.52
N GLY A 2 -13.53 0.34 -10.40
CA GLY A 2 -12.09 0.13 -10.35
C GLY A 2 -11.70 -1.17 -11.03
N GLU A 3 -10.47 -1.26 -11.54
CA GLU A 3 -9.96 -2.54 -12.03
C GLU A 3 -9.86 -3.52 -10.85
N MET A 4 -10.36 -4.73 -11.06
CA MET A 4 -10.26 -5.82 -10.09
C MET A 4 -8.91 -6.50 -10.28
N ILE A 5 -8.07 -6.45 -9.25
CA ILE A 5 -6.75 -7.05 -9.22
C ILE A 5 -6.87 -8.48 -8.67
N THR A 6 -6.37 -9.45 -9.43
CA THR A 6 -6.22 -10.83 -8.99
C THR A 6 -4.77 -11.25 -9.11
N LYS A 7 -4.19 -11.72 -8.00
CA LYS A 7 -2.82 -12.23 -7.92
C LYS A 7 -2.76 -13.37 -6.90
N PRO A 8 -3.13 -14.60 -7.29
CA PRO A 8 -3.11 -15.76 -6.38
C PRO A 8 -1.70 -16.06 -5.85
N ASP A 9 -0.66 -15.69 -6.60
CA ASP A 9 0.75 -15.83 -6.19
C ASP A 9 1.24 -14.67 -5.31
N ALA A 10 0.36 -13.80 -4.82
CA ALA A 10 0.73 -12.71 -3.93
C ALA A 10 1.27 -13.28 -2.62
N ASN A 11 2.53 -12.96 -2.29
CA ASN A 11 3.08 -13.23 -0.98
C ASN A 11 2.88 -12.00 -0.08
N PRO A 12 2.01 -12.06 0.95
CA PRO A 12 1.68 -10.91 1.78
C PRO A 12 2.89 -10.34 2.51
N ILE A 13 3.80 -11.21 2.96
CA ILE A 13 5.02 -10.81 3.67
C ILE A 13 5.96 -10.08 2.71
N LEU A 14 6.10 -10.57 1.48
CA LEU A 14 6.92 -9.92 0.46
C LEU A 14 6.39 -8.52 0.16
N LEU A 15 5.08 -8.35 -0.01
CA LEU A 15 4.47 -7.05 -0.28
C LEU A 15 4.67 -6.05 0.87
N ALA A 16 4.58 -6.52 2.11
CA ALA A 16 4.84 -5.70 3.31
C ALA A 16 6.31 -5.29 3.41
N VAL A 17 7.23 -6.25 3.23
CA VAL A 17 8.67 -6.01 3.28
C VAL A 17 9.10 -5.05 2.16
N LEU A 18 8.53 -5.17 0.97
CA LEU A 18 8.83 -4.27 -0.14
C LEU A 18 8.41 -2.81 0.12
N ASN A 19 7.36 -2.60 0.91
CA ASN A 19 6.98 -1.26 1.37
C ASN A 19 7.92 -0.71 2.47
N LEU A 20 8.58 -1.59 3.24
CA LEU A 20 9.55 -1.21 4.30
C LEU A 20 10.99 -1.04 3.79
N ALA A 21 11.44 -1.91 2.88
CA ALA A 21 12.85 -2.13 2.57
C ALA A 21 13.53 -0.97 1.83
N ILE A 22 12.75 -0.09 1.19
CA ILE A 22 13.29 1.05 0.41
C ILE A 22 12.88 2.37 1.05
N CYS A 23 13.04 2.50 2.37
CA CYS A 23 12.84 3.75 3.11
C CYS A 23 11.53 4.50 2.76
N GLY A 24 10.44 3.75 2.58
CA GLY A 24 9.13 4.32 2.26
C GLY A 24 8.82 4.53 0.78
N ILE A 25 9.60 3.95 -0.14
CA ILE A 25 9.09 3.69 -1.50
C ILE A 25 8.13 2.50 -1.42
N PRO A 26 6.83 2.70 -1.72
CA PRO A 26 5.82 1.68 -1.51
C PRO A 26 5.75 0.70 -2.69
N VAL A 27 6.82 -0.08 -2.88
CA VAL A 27 6.96 -1.05 -3.98
C VAL A 27 5.87 -2.14 -3.95
N GLY A 28 5.36 -2.50 -2.79
CA GLY A 28 4.25 -3.44 -2.63
C GLY A 28 2.98 -2.99 -3.37
N TYR A 29 2.62 -1.69 -3.32
CA TYR A 29 1.47 -1.18 -4.06
C TYR A 29 1.67 -1.22 -5.57
N PHE A 30 2.87 -0.86 -6.04
CA PHE A 30 3.20 -0.97 -7.47
C PHE A 30 3.15 -2.41 -7.96
N MET A 31 3.65 -3.35 -7.15
CA MET A 31 3.59 -4.78 -7.47
C MET A 31 2.17 -5.32 -7.45
N MET A 32 1.27 -4.82 -6.61
CA MET A 32 -0.14 -5.19 -6.66
C MET A 32 -0.86 -4.58 -7.87
N GLY A 33 -0.33 -3.53 -8.49
CA GLY A 33 -1.00 -2.79 -9.57
C GLY A 33 -1.76 -1.55 -9.08
N GLN A 34 -1.69 -1.23 -7.79
CA GLN A 34 -2.29 -0.04 -7.18
C GLN A 34 -1.37 1.20 -7.35
N THR A 35 -1.07 1.57 -8.59
CA THR A 35 -0.10 2.64 -8.93
C THR A 35 -0.45 3.99 -8.31
N LYS A 36 -1.74 4.36 -8.29
CA LYS A 36 -2.20 5.63 -7.68
C LYS A 36 -1.88 5.70 -6.19
N LYS A 37 -2.10 4.59 -5.47
CA LYS A 37 -1.77 4.47 -4.05
C LYS A 37 -0.28 4.45 -3.81
N GLY A 38 0.48 3.76 -4.66
CA GLY A 38 1.93 3.81 -4.62
C GLY A 38 2.46 5.24 -4.69
N ILE A 39 1.93 6.06 -5.61
CA ILE A 39 2.31 7.47 -5.72
C ILE A 39 1.84 8.27 -4.48
N ALA A 40 0.61 8.08 -4.02
CA ALA A 40 0.09 8.78 -2.85
C ALA A 40 0.91 8.48 -1.58
N ALA A 41 1.14 7.20 -1.28
CA ALA A 41 1.96 6.75 -0.16
C ALA A 41 3.39 7.32 -0.22
N LEU A 42 3.99 7.38 -1.42
CA LEU A 42 5.31 8.01 -1.61
C LEU A 42 5.27 9.51 -1.28
N VAL A 43 4.28 10.23 -1.78
CA VAL A 43 4.11 11.67 -1.54
C VAL A 43 3.88 11.97 -0.05
N TYR A 44 3.01 11.21 0.62
CA TYR A 44 2.76 11.36 2.06
C TYR A 44 4.02 11.08 2.89
N THR A 45 4.73 9.99 2.56
CA THR A 45 5.98 9.65 3.23
C THR A 45 7.00 10.76 3.07
N TRP A 46 7.16 11.31 1.86
CA TRP A 46 8.13 12.36 1.60
C TRP A 46 7.77 13.67 2.32
N LEU A 47 6.55 14.18 2.14
CA LEU A 47 6.11 15.45 2.74
C LEU A 47 6.16 15.41 4.28
N LEU A 48 5.70 14.32 4.89
CA LEU A 48 5.68 14.20 6.35
C LEU A 48 7.04 13.83 6.94
N SER A 49 7.96 13.28 6.15
CA SER A 49 9.35 13.11 6.60
C SER A 49 10.06 14.46 6.77
N MET A 50 9.67 15.48 5.99
CA MET A 50 10.19 16.85 6.16
C MET A 50 9.70 17.52 7.47
N ILE A 51 8.65 16.99 8.09
CA ILE A 51 8.10 17.47 9.37
C ILE A 51 8.60 16.55 10.49
N GLY A 52 9.87 16.69 10.86
CA GLY A 52 10.45 15.97 12.01
C GLY A 52 10.51 14.45 11.84
N GLY A 53 10.52 13.93 10.62
CA GLY A 53 10.65 12.49 10.34
C GLY A 53 9.37 11.67 10.53
N ILE A 54 8.20 12.30 10.75
CA ILE A 54 6.92 11.60 10.95
C ILE A 54 6.58 10.67 9.78
N GLY A 55 6.98 11.03 8.56
CA GLY A 55 6.78 10.20 7.37
C GLY A 55 7.42 8.81 7.46
N LEU A 56 8.45 8.61 8.27
CA LEU A 56 9.06 7.29 8.50
C LEU A 56 8.14 6.34 9.26
N ILE A 57 7.22 6.88 10.09
CA ILE A 57 6.22 6.08 10.79
C ILE A 57 5.17 5.55 9.80
N LEU A 58 4.84 6.34 8.78
CA LEU A 58 3.85 5.96 7.77
C LEU A 58 4.30 4.77 6.91
N VAL A 59 5.60 4.53 6.78
CA VAL A 59 6.13 3.34 6.10
C VAL A 59 5.55 2.05 6.70
N TRP A 60 5.39 2.00 8.03
CA TRP A 60 4.76 0.87 8.71
C TRP A 60 3.27 0.73 8.39
N VAL A 61 2.58 1.87 8.25
CA VAL A 61 1.16 1.91 7.85
C VAL A 61 0.98 1.34 6.45
N TRP A 62 1.79 1.78 5.48
CA TRP A 62 1.74 1.29 4.10
C TRP A 62 2.08 -0.19 4.00
N ALA A 63 3.05 -0.65 4.78
CA ALA A 63 3.42 -2.06 4.82
C ALA A 63 2.31 -2.93 5.41
N TYR A 64 1.65 -2.47 6.46
CA TYR A 64 0.55 -3.21 7.08
C TYR A 64 -0.70 -3.24 6.18
N ASP A 65 -1.04 -2.14 5.53
CA ASP A 65 -2.14 -2.13 4.55
C ASP A 65 -1.86 -3.07 3.37
N ALA A 66 -0.65 -3.04 2.81
CA ALA A 66 -0.25 -3.96 1.75
C ALA A 66 -0.20 -5.43 2.20
N TYR A 67 0.11 -5.69 3.47
CA TYR A 67 0.01 -7.04 4.05
C TYR A 67 -1.43 -7.54 4.06
N LEU A 68 -2.38 -6.72 4.49
CA LEU A 68 -3.80 -7.07 4.54
C LEU A 68 -4.37 -7.32 3.13
N LEU A 69 -4.05 -6.45 2.17
CA LEU A 69 -4.44 -6.64 0.78
C LEU A 69 -3.77 -7.87 0.15
N GLY A 70 -2.49 -8.09 0.47
CA GLY A 70 -1.76 -9.28 0.07
C GLY A 70 -2.39 -10.58 0.58
N GLN A 71 -2.91 -10.59 1.82
CA GLN A 71 -3.62 -11.76 2.36
C GLN A 71 -4.89 -12.08 1.58
N LYS A 72 -5.68 -11.07 1.22
CA LYS A 72 -6.88 -11.25 0.38
C LYS A 72 -6.50 -11.85 -0.97
N LEU A 73 -5.49 -11.28 -1.63
CA LEU A 73 -4.97 -11.79 -2.90
C LEU A 73 -4.47 -13.24 -2.79
N ALA A 74 -3.74 -13.57 -1.72
CA ALA A 74 -3.24 -14.92 -1.45
C ALA A 74 -4.37 -15.91 -1.14
N ALA A 75 -5.49 -15.45 -0.56
CA ALA A 75 -6.69 -16.24 -0.35
C ALA A 75 -7.49 -16.48 -1.65
N GLY A 76 -7.04 -15.93 -2.78
CA GLY A 76 -7.73 -16.01 -4.07
C GLY A 76 -8.85 -14.99 -4.21
N GLU A 77 -8.98 -14.04 -3.27
CA GLU A 77 -9.93 -12.93 -3.39
C GLU A 77 -9.39 -11.87 -4.37
N SER A 78 -10.30 -11.20 -5.05
CA SER A 78 -9.99 -10.06 -5.91
C SER A 78 -10.14 -8.76 -5.12
N ILE A 79 -9.16 -7.87 -5.22
CA ILE A 79 -9.22 -6.53 -4.59
C ILE A 79 -9.44 -5.44 -5.64
N SER A 80 -10.10 -4.34 -5.27
CA SER A 80 -10.15 -3.16 -6.16
C SER A 80 -8.81 -2.42 -6.18
N ASP A 81 -8.51 -1.73 -7.29
CA ASP A 81 -7.43 -0.75 -7.40
C ASP A 81 -7.45 0.34 -6.31
N THR A 82 -8.63 0.68 -5.79
CA THR A 82 -8.87 1.64 -4.70
C THR A 82 -9.11 0.99 -3.33
N GLU A 83 -9.12 -0.34 -3.22
CA GLU A 83 -9.43 -1.03 -1.97
C GLU A 83 -8.28 -0.96 -0.96
N ASN A 84 -8.57 -0.48 0.25
CA ASN A 84 -7.63 -0.40 1.36
C ASN A 84 -7.90 -1.54 2.35
N GLY A 85 -6.85 -2.10 2.95
CA GLY A 85 -6.97 -2.95 4.13
C GLY A 85 -7.22 -2.14 5.41
N LEU A 86 -6.83 -0.87 5.42
CA LEU A 86 -7.04 0.06 6.54
C LEU A 86 -8.09 1.12 6.20
N ASP A 87 -9.22 1.11 6.93
CA ASP A 87 -10.37 1.96 6.63
C ASP A 87 -10.09 3.47 6.69
N PHE A 88 -9.19 3.91 7.57
CA PHE A 88 -8.87 5.33 7.68
C PHE A 88 -8.15 5.88 6.44
N LEU A 89 -7.53 5.02 5.62
CA LEU A 89 -6.90 5.43 4.36
C LEU A 89 -7.94 5.90 3.35
N ASN A 90 -9.19 5.47 3.46
CA ASN A 90 -10.28 5.96 2.60
C ASN A 90 -10.53 7.47 2.76
N MET A 91 -10.07 8.07 3.87
CA MET A 91 -10.17 9.51 4.11
C MET A 91 -9.04 10.30 3.44
N LEU A 92 -7.98 9.63 2.98
CA LEU A 92 -6.80 10.26 2.41
C LEU A 92 -6.93 10.42 0.88
N PRO A 93 -6.68 11.62 0.34
CA PRO A 93 -6.50 11.82 -1.09
C PRO A 93 -5.51 10.83 -1.73
N GLY A 94 -5.89 10.21 -2.85
CA GLY A 94 -5.05 9.25 -3.57
C GLY A 94 -5.16 7.80 -3.13
N PHE A 95 -5.93 7.53 -2.06
CA PHE A 95 -6.29 6.18 -1.61
C PHE A 95 -7.73 5.78 -1.92
N LYS A 96 -8.47 6.67 -2.60
CA LYS A 96 -9.87 6.52 -3.04
C LYS A 96 -10.01 6.67 -4.55
#